data_AF-A0A8J4PMP1-F1
#
_entry.id   AF-A0A8J4PMP1-F1
#
_cell.length_a   1.000
_cell.length_b   1.000
_cell.length_c   1.000
_cell.angle_alpha   90.00
_cell.angle_beta   90.00
_cell.angle_gamma   90.00
#
_symmetry.space_group_name_H-M   'P 1'
#
loop_
_entity.id
_entity.type
_entity.pdbx_description
1 polymer ?
#
loop_
_entity_poly.entity_id
_entity_poly.type
_entity_poly.pdbx_seq_one_letter_code
_entity_poly.pdbx_strand_id
1 'polypeptide(L)'
;MTAALQSTEKVACSYKEFVDDQGNSQYLKLQIEDRSLFGRFIKFGMIDGREQVVTNTQLDNIYGGKELSKSTSDQSYIGLNIPYYTKYALLDPDFSVLIEQDTARDQVNSICTNEFSKKLTNAQIAGIVIGGAVFLFIIGAVVIYFYTRNSTSPIAMKLRKMGGR
;
A
#
# COMPACT_ATOMS: atom_id res chain seq x y z
N MET A 1 -8.63 -21.66 13.78
CA MET A 1 -9.73 -20.98 13.07
C MET A 1 -9.20 -20.42 11.76
N THR A 2 -10.07 -20.27 10.77
CA THR A 2 -9.72 -19.72 9.44
C THR A 2 -10.62 -18.52 9.16
N ALA A 3 -10.03 -17.42 8.72
CA ALA A 3 -10.76 -16.28 8.19
C ALA A 3 -10.35 -16.07 6.73
N ALA A 4 -11.33 -15.80 5.86
CA ALA A 4 -11.08 -15.58 4.45
C ALA A 4 -12.02 -14.51 3.90
N LEU A 5 -11.49 -13.67 3.03
CA LEU A 5 -12.24 -12.69 2.24
C LEU A 5 -11.90 -12.93 0.77
N GLN A 6 -12.90 -12.90 -0.11
CA GLN A 6 -12.70 -13.10 -1.54
C GLN A 6 -13.56 -12.14 -2.36
N SER A 7 -12.98 -11.59 -3.42
CA SER A 7 -13.65 -10.77 -4.42
C SER A 7 -13.79 -11.52 -5.72
N THR A 8 -14.92 -11.27 -6.41
CA THR A 8 -15.19 -11.76 -7.76
C THR A 8 -14.58 -10.85 -8.83
N GLU A 9 -14.10 -9.67 -8.44
CA GLU A 9 -13.50 -8.70 -9.38
C GLU A 9 -12.16 -9.20 -9.91
N LYS A 10 -11.92 -8.93 -11.20
CA LYS A 10 -10.64 -9.29 -11.85
C LYS A 10 -9.50 -8.36 -11.46
N VAL A 11 -9.83 -7.14 -11.04
CA VAL A 11 -8.88 -6.09 -10.67
C VAL A 11 -9.20 -5.73 -9.23
N ALA A 12 -8.29 -6.10 -8.32
CA ALA A 12 -8.43 -5.80 -6.91
C ALA A 12 -7.06 -5.69 -6.23
N CYS A 13 -7.07 -5.15 -5.03
CA CYS A 13 -5.98 -5.10 -4.08
C CYS A 13 -6.45 -5.74 -2.78
N SER A 14 -5.57 -6.51 -2.16
CA SER A 14 -5.78 -7.05 -0.82
C SER A 14 -4.75 -6.50 0.16
N TYR A 15 -5.15 -6.44 1.41
CA TYR A 15 -4.32 -6.00 2.52
C TYR A 15 -4.65 -6.81 3.77
N LYS A 16 -3.59 -7.23 4.47
CA LYS A 16 -3.66 -8.00 5.69
C LYS A 16 -2.90 -7.31 6.81
N GLU A 17 -3.52 -7.28 7.97
CA GLU A 17 -2.90 -6.75 9.18
C GLU A 17 -3.22 -7.61 10.39
N PHE A 18 -2.21 -7.82 11.23
CA PHE A 18 -2.37 -8.37 12.57
C PHE A 18 -1.93 -7.31 13.56
N VAL A 19 -2.82 -6.98 14.49
CA VAL A 19 -2.42 -6.15 15.63
C VAL A 19 -1.98 -7.10 16.73
N ASP A 20 -0.67 -7.14 16.92
CA ASP A 20 -0.01 -7.96 17.93
C ASP A 20 0.32 -7.14 19.17
N ASP A 21 0.06 -7.71 20.34
CA ASP A 21 0.52 -7.20 21.63
C ASP A 21 1.41 -8.27 22.25
N GLN A 22 2.74 -8.10 22.09
CA GLN A 22 3.77 -8.97 22.68
C GLN A 22 3.62 -10.46 22.31
N GLY A 23 3.27 -10.79 21.06
CA GLY A 23 3.13 -12.17 20.58
C GLY A 23 1.73 -12.78 20.75
N ASN A 24 0.76 -12.01 21.24
CA ASN A 24 -0.65 -12.38 21.25
C ASN A 24 -1.41 -11.56 20.19
N SER A 25 -1.68 -12.18 19.03
CA SER A 25 -2.44 -11.56 17.95
C SER A 25 -3.91 -11.45 18.34
N GLN A 26 -4.35 -10.27 18.78
CA GLN A 26 -5.71 -10.06 19.31
C GLN A 26 -6.68 -9.63 18.21
N TYR A 27 -6.18 -9.05 17.14
CA TYR A 27 -6.99 -8.58 16.04
C TYR A 27 -6.43 -9.06 14.70
N LEU A 28 -7.35 -9.40 13.81
CA LEU A 28 -7.08 -9.68 12.41
C LEU A 28 -7.89 -8.70 11.58
N LYS A 29 -7.24 -8.06 10.61
CA LYS A 29 -7.91 -7.35 9.54
C LYS A 29 -7.52 -7.96 8.20
N LEU A 30 -8.52 -8.43 7.47
CA LEU A 30 -8.40 -8.82 6.06
C LEU A 30 -9.18 -7.80 5.24
N GLN A 31 -8.58 -7.21 4.22
CA GLN A 31 -9.22 -6.18 3.42
C GLN A 31 -9.04 -6.48 1.93
N ILE A 32 -10.11 -6.32 1.16
CA ILE A 32 -10.06 -6.31 -0.31
C ILE A 32 -10.82 -5.08 -0.78
N GLU A 33 -10.16 -4.23 -1.58
CA GLU A 33 -10.68 -2.92 -1.98
C GLU A 33 -11.12 -2.09 -0.75
N ASP A 34 -12.37 -1.64 -0.73
CA ASP A 34 -12.98 -0.83 0.32
C ASP A 34 -13.68 -1.68 1.40
N ARG A 35 -13.57 -3.01 1.37
CA ARG A 35 -14.25 -3.90 2.32
C ARG A 35 -13.26 -4.65 3.19
N SER A 36 -13.45 -4.59 4.50
CA SER A 36 -12.63 -5.32 5.45
C SER A 36 -13.45 -6.28 6.31
N LEU A 37 -12.87 -7.42 6.62
CA LEU A 37 -13.27 -8.34 7.67
C LEU A 37 -12.35 -8.10 8.86
N PHE A 38 -12.91 -7.58 9.93
CA PHE A 38 -12.23 -7.33 11.19
C PHE A 38 -12.63 -8.40 12.21
N GLY A 39 -11.66 -9.14 12.71
CA GLY A 39 -11.83 -10.15 13.75
C GLY A 39 -11.18 -9.69 15.05
N ARG A 40 -11.89 -9.85 16.17
CA ARG A 40 -11.36 -9.70 17.53
C ARG A 40 -11.35 -11.07 18.20
N PHE A 41 -10.15 -11.54 18.54
CA PHE A 41 -9.98 -12.84 19.16
C PHE A 41 -10.17 -12.78 20.68
N ILE A 42 -10.59 -13.92 21.22
CA ILE A 42 -10.87 -14.10 22.63
C ILE A 42 -9.58 -14.00 23.44
N LYS A 43 -9.63 -13.19 24.51
CA LYS A 43 -8.59 -13.13 25.55
C LYS A 43 -8.94 -13.97 26.78
N PHE A 44 -10.24 -14.20 27.00
CA PHE A 44 -10.78 -14.91 28.15
C PHE A 44 -11.89 -15.86 27.72
N GLY A 45 -11.75 -17.13 28.10
CA GLY A 45 -12.76 -18.15 27.87
C GLY A 45 -13.36 -18.65 29.18
N MET A 46 -14.58 -19.17 29.12
CA MET A 46 -15.14 -19.93 30.23
C MET A 46 -14.74 -21.39 30.08
N ILE A 47 -13.82 -21.84 30.94
CA ILE A 47 -13.20 -23.16 30.90
C ILE A 47 -13.58 -23.90 32.18
N ASP A 48 -14.33 -24.99 32.04
CA ASP A 48 -14.86 -25.78 33.16
C ASP A 48 -15.58 -24.94 34.24
N GLY A 49 -16.27 -23.88 33.80
CA GLY A 49 -17.01 -22.96 34.66
C GLY A 49 -16.14 -21.88 35.33
N ARG A 50 -14.88 -21.71 34.93
CA ARG A 50 -13.99 -20.65 35.40
C ARG A 50 -13.53 -19.80 34.24
N GLU A 51 -13.40 -18.51 34.47
CA GLU A 51 -12.77 -17.62 33.49
C GLU A 51 -11.26 -17.87 33.48
N GLN A 52 -10.71 -18.11 32.30
CA GLN A 52 -9.29 -18.36 32.10
C GLN A 52 -8.77 -17.62 30.87
N VAL A 53 -7.49 -17.21 30.94
CA VAL A 53 -6.81 -16.54 29.84
C VAL A 53 -6.61 -17.51 28.69
N VAL A 54 -6.91 -17.04 27.48
CA VAL A 54 -6.66 -17.72 26.20
C VAL A 54 -5.72 -16.83 25.40
N THR A 55 -4.71 -17.44 24.79
CA THR A 55 -3.76 -16.72 23.92
C THR A 55 -3.93 -17.13 22.47
N ASN A 56 -3.51 -16.26 21.56
CA ASN A 56 -3.67 -16.45 20.13
C ASN A 56 -2.30 -16.52 19.47
N THR A 57 -2.18 -17.33 18.42
CA THR A 57 -0.95 -17.42 17.64
C THR A 57 -1.28 -17.40 16.16
N GLN A 58 -0.56 -16.59 15.39
CA GLN A 58 -0.67 -16.59 13.94
C GLN A 58 -0.01 -17.86 13.38
N LEU A 59 -0.75 -18.59 12.54
CA LEU A 59 -0.30 -19.85 11.96
C LEU A 59 -0.13 -19.77 10.44
N ASP A 60 -0.19 -18.57 9.87
CA ASP A 60 -0.03 -18.32 8.43
C ASP A 60 1.28 -18.92 7.88
N ASN A 61 2.38 -18.77 8.62
CA ASN A 61 3.69 -19.31 8.25
C ASN A 61 3.73 -20.85 8.24
N ILE A 62 2.85 -21.49 8.99
CA ILE A 62 2.80 -22.96 9.14
C ILE A 62 1.85 -23.56 8.10
N TYR A 63 0.66 -22.96 7.91
CA TYR A 63 -0.41 -23.58 7.12
C TYR A 63 -0.61 -23.00 5.72
N GLY A 64 -0.11 -21.80 5.40
CA GLY A 64 -0.52 -21.16 4.15
C GLY A 64 0.55 -20.48 3.29
N GLY A 65 1.81 -20.46 3.71
CA GLY A 65 2.93 -20.05 2.85
C GLY A 65 2.68 -18.72 2.10
N LYS A 66 3.19 -18.59 0.86
CA LYS A 66 2.98 -17.42 -0.01
C LYS A 66 1.60 -17.33 -0.67
N GLU A 67 0.72 -18.32 -0.47
CA GLU A 67 -0.55 -18.44 -1.21
C GLU A 67 -1.77 -17.84 -0.49
N LEU A 68 -1.64 -17.51 0.81
CA LEU A 68 -2.72 -16.98 1.65
C LEU A 68 -3.27 -15.64 1.17
N SER A 69 -2.42 -14.79 0.60
CA SER A 69 -2.78 -13.44 0.23
C SER A 69 -2.54 -13.25 -1.25
N LYS A 70 -3.63 -13.14 -2.00
CA LYS A 70 -3.70 -12.79 -3.42
C LYS A 70 -4.49 -11.50 -3.54
N SER A 71 -4.32 -10.80 -4.65
CA SER A 71 -4.98 -9.51 -4.87
C SER A 71 -6.52 -9.55 -4.78
N THR A 72 -7.13 -10.70 -5.05
CA THR A 72 -8.58 -10.91 -5.03
C THR A 72 -9.05 -11.81 -3.89
N SER A 73 -8.13 -12.35 -3.08
CA SER A 73 -8.48 -13.23 -1.96
C SER A 73 -7.45 -13.13 -0.87
N ASP A 74 -7.89 -12.96 0.37
CA ASP A 74 -6.99 -12.91 1.52
C ASP A 74 -7.49 -13.85 2.60
N GLN A 75 -6.56 -14.60 3.17
CA GLN A 75 -6.84 -15.65 4.13
C GLN A 75 -5.81 -15.62 5.26
N SER A 76 -6.26 -16.03 6.45
CA SER A 76 -5.41 -16.24 7.61
C SER A 76 -5.86 -17.43 8.46
N TYR A 77 -4.87 -18.07 9.10
CA TYR A 77 -5.04 -19.09 10.11
C TYR A 77 -4.59 -18.58 11.48
N ILE A 78 -5.48 -18.71 12.46
CA ILE A 78 -5.26 -18.29 13.84
C ILE A 78 -5.48 -19.48 14.77
N GLY A 79 -4.46 -19.78 15.58
CA GLY A 79 -4.51 -20.75 16.65
C GLY A 79 -5.03 -20.12 17.93
N LEU A 80 -5.96 -20.81 18.59
CA LEU A 80 -6.38 -20.49 19.96
C LEU A 80 -5.66 -21.46 20.91
N ASN A 81 -4.83 -20.93 21.79
CA ASN A 81 -4.15 -21.69 22.82
C ASN A 81 -5.03 -21.69 24.08
N ILE A 82 -5.85 -22.73 24.19
CA ILE A 82 -6.73 -22.95 25.32
C ILE A 82 -5.94 -23.74 26.38
N PRO A 83 -5.91 -23.30 27.64
CA PRO A 83 -5.32 -24.08 28.73
C PRO A 83 -6.09 -25.40 28.94
N TYR A 84 -5.50 -26.31 29.71
CA TYR A 84 -6.08 -27.62 29.97
C TYR A 84 -7.50 -27.54 30.55
N TYR A 85 -8.41 -28.32 29.98
CA TYR A 85 -9.81 -28.43 30.40
C TYR A 85 -10.29 -29.88 30.38
N THR A 86 -11.34 -30.16 31.13
CA THR A 86 -11.87 -31.52 31.35
C THR A 86 -13.29 -31.71 30.82
N LYS A 87 -14.14 -30.69 30.89
CA LYS A 87 -15.56 -30.76 30.49
C LYS A 87 -15.83 -29.92 29.25
N TYR A 88 -15.53 -28.62 29.31
CA TYR A 88 -15.82 -27.71 28.20
C TYR A 88 -14.98 -26.43 28.23
N ALA A 89 -14.80 -25.84 27.05
CA ALA A 89 -14.30 -24.48 26.87
C ALA A 89 -15.31 -23.73 25.98
N LEU A 90 -15.85 -22.63 26.49
CA LEU A 90 -16.76 -21.74 25.79
C LEU A 90 -16.03 -20.44 25.41
N LEU A 91 -16.02 -20.13 24.11
CA LEU A 91 -15.30 -19.03 23.48
C LEU A 91 -16.23 -18.34 22.48
N ASP A 92 -16.25 -17.00 22.47
CA ASP A 92 -17.15 -16.19 21.64
C ASP A 92 -16.39 -15.13 20.82
N PRO A 93 -15.61 -15.52 19.79
CA PRO A 93 -14.88 -14.56 18.98
C PRO A 93 -15.83 -13.66 18.18
N ASP A 94 -15.49 -12.38 18.08
CA ASP A 94 -16.31 -11.41 17.34
C ASP A 94 -15.72 -11.14 15.96
N PHE A 95 -16.59 -11.07 14.95
CA PHE A 95 -16.23 -10.68 13.60
C PHE A 95 -17.16 -9.58 13.09
N SER A 96 -16.61 -8.64 12.33
CA SER A 96 -17.36 -7.52 11.74
C SER A 96 -16.90 -7.31 10.32
N VAL A 97 -17.85 -6.99 9.43
CA VAL A 97 -17.56 -6.56 8.07
C VAL A 97 -17.73 -5.06 8.01
N LEU A 98 -16.71 -4.36 7.53
CA LEU A 98 -16.67 -2.90 7.48
C LEU A 98 -16.46 -2.43 6.04
N ILE A 99 -16.98 -1.24 5.76
CA ILE A 99 -16.66 -0.47 4.56
C ILE A 99 -15.70 0.64 5.00
N GLU A 100 -14.54 0.71 4.35
CA GLU A 100 -13.48 1.64 4.69
C GLU A 100 -13.38 2.78 3.68
N GLN A 101 -12.95 3.95 4.16
CA GLN A 101 -12.70 5.11 3.29
C GLN A 101 -11.42 4.91 2.49
N ASP A 102 -10.38 4.37 3.14
CA ASP A 102 -9.12 4.03 2.50
C ASP A 102 -9.21 2.61 1.95
N THR A 103 -8.82 2.45 0.69
CA THR A 103 -8.85 1.13 0.04
C THR A 103 -7.60 0.33 0.40
N ALA A 104 -7.65 -0.99 0.22
CA ALA A 104 -6.49 -1.86 0.40
C ALA A 104 -5.27 -1.35 -0.39
N ARG A 105 -5.48 -0.69 -1.53
CA ARG A 105 -4.42 -0.10 -2.35
C ARG A 105 -3.63 1.00 -1.64
N ASP A 106 -4.28 1.76 -0.76
CA ASP A 106 -3.67 2.89 -0.06
C ASP A 106 -2.77 2.41 1.09
N GLN A 107 -2.87 1.13 1.46
CA GLN A 107 -2.10 0.52 2.53
C GLN A 107 -0.69 0.10 2.08
N VAL A 108 0.26 0.23 3.01
CA VAL A 108 1.64 -0.22 2.82
C VAL A 108 1.67 -1.75 2.85
N ASN A 109 2.34 -2.37 1.87
CA ASN A 109 2.41 -3.83 1.66
C ASN A 109 1.12 -4.48 1.12
N SER A 110 0.28 -3.71 0.44
CA SER A 110 -0.85 -4.27 -0.30
C SER A 110 -0.42 -5.13 -1.49
N ILE A 111 -1.21 -6.16 -1.77
CA ILE A 111 -1.02 -7.06 -2.91
C ILE A 111 -2.08 -6.71 -3.95
N CYS A 112 -1.66 -6.10 -5.05
CA CYS A 112 -2.55 -5.66 -6.12
C CYS A 112 -2.36 -6.47 -7.40
N THR A 113 -3.39 -6.56 -8.22
CA THR A 113 -3.24 -7.08 -9.59
C THR A 113 -2.26 -6.20 -10.38
N ASN A 114 -1.52 -6.83 -11.30
CA ASN A 114 -0.52 -6.14 -12.12
C ASN A 114 -1.12 -5.02 -13.00
N GLU A 115 -2.44 -5.01 -13.23
CA GLU A 115 -3.11 -3.91 -13.95
C GLU A 115 -3.09 -2.58 -13.18
N PHE A 116 -2.81 -2.61 -11.88
CA PHE A 116 -2.57 -1.41 -11.08
C PHE A 116 -1.15 -0.86 -11.21
N SER A 117 -0.30 -1.42 -12.08
CA SER A 117 1.09 -1.02 -12.29
C SER A 117 1.23 0.51 -12.46
N LYS A 118 1.60 1.13 -11.33
CA LYS A 118 2.14 2.48 -11.14
C LYS A 118 1.88 3.46 -12.29
N LYS A 119 0.62 3.86 -12.46
CA LYS A 119 0.37 5.19 -13.02
C LYS A 119 0.86 6.21 -12.00
N LEU A 120 1.73 7.12 -12.44
CA LEU A 120 2.19 8.25 -11.62
C LEU A 120 0.95 8.98 -11.09
N THR A 121 0.98 9.40 -9.82
CA THR A 121 -0.11 10.20 -9.24
C THR A 121 -0.28 11.48 -10.06
N ASN A 122 -1.50 12.03 -10.11
CA ASN A 122 -1.76 13.29 -10.82
C ASN A 122 -0.82 14.42 -10.34
N ALA A 123 -0.49 14.43 -9.03
CA ALA A 123 0.47 15.36 -8.44
C ALA A 123 1.91 15.15 -8.97
N GLN A 124 2.37 13.90 -9.09
CA GLN A 124 3.68 13.58 -9.66
C GLN A 124 3.76 13.96 -11.14
N ILE A 125 2.69 13.69 -11.91
CA ILE A 125 2.60 14.09 -13.32
C ILE A 125 2.68 15.62 -13.43
N ALA A 126 1.90 16.35 -12.62
CA ALA A 126 1.92 17.81 -12.60
C ALA A 126 3.32 18.36 -12.28
N GLY A 127 4.00 17.77 -11.29
CA GLY A 127 5.37 18.13 -10.92
C GLY A 127 6.37 17.94 -12.07
N ILE A 128 6.29 16.82 -12.79
CA ILE A 128 7.17 16.54 -13.94
C ILE A 128 6.93 17.53 -15.08
N VAL A 129 5.68 17.83 -15.40
CA VAL A 129 5.33 18.75 -16.49
C VAL A 129 5.82 20.17 -16.21
N ILE A 130 5.57 20.67 -15.00
CA ILE A 130 5.99 22.03 -14.60
C ILE A 130 7.53 22.10 -14.51
N GLY A 131 8.16 21.12 -13.88
CA GLY A 131 9.62 21.06 -13.75
C GLY A 131 10.31 20.99 -15.12
N GLY A 132 9.79 20.15 -16.03
CA GLY A 132 10.31 20.02 -17.39
C GLY A 132 10.19 21.31 -18.21
N ALA A 133 9.05 22.00 -18.13
CA ALA A 133 8.85 23.26 -18.84
C ALA A 133 9.82 24.35 -18.38
N VAL A 134 10.01 24.52 -17.06
CA VAL A 134 10.95 25.49 -16.50
C VAL A 134 12.39 25.15 -16.89
N PHE A 135 12.76 23.87 -16.82
CA PHE A 135 14.10 23.42 -17.19
C PHE A 135 14.43 23.69 -18.67
N LEU A 136 13.48 23.42 -19.58
CA LEU A 136 13.65 23.72 -21.01
C LEU A 136 13.77 25.22 -21.28
N PHE A 137 13.02 26.06 -20.56
CA PHE A 137 13.09 27.51 -20.71
C PHE A 137 14.46 28.06 -20.28
N ILE A 138 14.99 27.57 -19.16
CA ILE A 138 16.32 27.95 -18.67
C ILE A 138 17.40 27.53 -19.66
N ILE A 139 17.37 26.28 -20.12
CA ILE A 139 18.34 25.80 -21.13
C ILE A 139 18.24 26.64 -22.41
N GLY A 140 17.04 26.90 -22.91
CA GLY A 140 16.82 27.73 -24.09
C GLY A 140 17.41 29.12 -23.94
N ALA A 141 17.16 29.78 -22.80
CA ALA A 141 17.72 31.10 -22.51
C ALA A 141 19.26 31.08 -22.44
N VAL A 142 19.85 30.06 -21.82
CA VAL A 142 21.31 29.88 -21.75
C VAL A 142 21.90 29.69 -23.14
N VAL A 143 21.31 28.82 -23.98
CA VAL A 143 21.77 28.58 -25.35
C VAL A 143 21.69 29.85 -26.20
N ILE A 144 20.57 30.59 -26.12
CA ILE A 144 20.40 31.87 -26.84
C ILE A 144 21.43 32.90 -26.36
N TYR A 145 21.66 32.99 -25.05
CA TYR A 145 22.65 33.90 -24.48
C TYR A 145 24.07 33.60 -25.01
N PHE A 146 24.49 32.33 -25.02
CA PHE A 146 25.80 31.96 -25.57
C PHE A 146 25.91 32.24 -27.08
N TYR A 147 24.85 31.98 -27.85
CA TYR A 147 24.85 32.22 -29.29
C TYR A 147 24.90 33.71 -29.65
N THR A 148 24.15 34.55 -28.94
CA THR A 148 24.16 36.01 -29.15
C THR A 148 25.45 36.67 -28.68
N ARG A 149 26.02 36.20 -27.56
CA ARG A 149 27.34 36.63 -27.04
C ARG A 149 28.47 36.34 -28.03
N ASN A 150 28.41 35.21 -28.75
CA ASN A 150 29.43 34.81 -29.71
C ASN A 150 29.24 35.46 -31.11
N SER A 151 28.05 35.99 -31.40
CA SER A 151 27.67 36.54 -32.72
C SER A 151 27.66 38.07 -32.80
N THR A 152 28.35 38.76 -31.89
CA THR A 152 28.88 40.12 -32.11
C THR A 152 30.35 39.98 -32.52
N SER A 153 30.84 40.07 -33.76
CA SER A 153 30.34 40.70 -34.99
C SER A 153 31.04 40.11 -36.24
N PRO A 154 30.30 39.80 -37.32
CA PRO A 154 30.83 39.98 -38.67
C PRO A 154 30.03 41.02 -39.49
N ILE A 155 28.78 41.30 -39.10
CA ILE A 155 27.89 42.23 -39.81
C ILE A 155 28.21 43.70 -39.47
N ALA A 156 28.46 44.02 -38.19
CA ALA A 156 28.89 45.37 -37.78
C ALA A 156 30.30 45.74 -38.34
N MET A 157 31.17 44.74 -38.54
CA MET A 157 32.48 44.95 -39.17
C MET A 157 32.38 45.19 -40.68
N LYS A 158 31.36 44.64 -41.36
CA LYS A 158 31.15 44.79 -42.81
C LYS A 158 30.63 46.18 -43.19
N LEU A 159 29.79 46.78 -42.35
CA LEU A 159 29.24 48.13 -42.60
C LEU A 159 30.28 49.25 -42.38
N ARG A 160 31.25 49.07 -41.47
CA ARG A 160 32.35 50.03 -41.28
C ARG A 160 33.37 50.03 -42.43
N LYS A 161 33.38 48.98 -43.26
CA LYS A 161 34.28 48.83 -44.42
C LYS A 161 33.73 49.46 -45.71
N MET A 162 32.44 49.83 -45.73
CA MET A 162 31.76 50.40 -46.91
C MET A 162 31.44 51.90 -46.80
N GLY A 163 31.61 52.53 -45.63
CA GLY A 163 31.39 53.97 -45.41
C GLY A 163 32.68 54.81 -45.36
N GLY A 164 33.82 54.24 -45.74
CA GLY A 164 35.13 54.91 -45.71
C GLY A 164 35.79 54.90 -47.08
N ARG A 165 35.26 55.70 -48.01
CA ARG A 165 35.97 56.24 -49.17
C ARG A 165 35.17 57.37 -49.80
#